data_AF-A0A068UK69-F1
#
_entry.id   AF-A0A068UK69-F1
#
_cell.length_a   1.000
_cell.length_b   1.000
_cell.length_c   1.000
_cell.angle_alpha   90.00
_cell.angle_beta   90.00
_cell.angle_gamma   90.00
#
_symmetry.space_group_name_H-M   'P 1'
#
loop_
_entity.id
_entity.type
_entity.pdbx_description
1 polymer ?
#
loop_
_entity_poly.entity_id
_entity_poly.type
_entity_poly.pdbx_seq_one_letter_code
_entity_poly.pdbx_strand_id
1 'polypeptide(L)'
;MDRLFLLSLLVSLTQLSSVLASTLGDVESASIIQEDLSFRQVVPLDDDVDPLLNADHHFSLFKKKYGKTYSTQEEDDYRFSVFKANLHRAKRHQLLDPSAVHGITKFSDLTPSEFQQRLHLGHHKQKRRLSVSAEPNEAPILPTRDLPSPGSALDYRQWGVVTPVKDEGSCRSSWAFSSTGAVEAANALASGDLVSLSEQQLVDCVHKV
;
A
#
# COMPACT_ATOMS: atom_id res chain seq x y z
N MET A 1 9.27 92.96 12.87
CA MET A 1 7.82 93.25 12.94
C MET A 1 7.20 92.10 12.18
N ASP A 2 6.71 91.03 12.80
CA ASP A 2 5.88 90.99 14.01
C ASP A 2 6.25 89.90 15.01
N ARG A 3 5.93 90.21 16.26
CA ARG A 3 6.00 89.39 17.46
C ARG A 3 4.60 88.86 17.79
N LEU A 4 4.56 87.82 18.63
CA LEU A 4 3.42 87.33 19.44
C LEU A 4 2.48 86.38 18.67
N PHE A 5 2.28 85.11 19.03
CA PHE A 5 2.21 84.46 20.35
C PHE A 5 2.94 83.10 20.26
N LEU A 6 4.02 82.78 20.99
CA LEU A 6 4.10 82.47 22.43
C LEU A 6 3.08 81.43 22.96
N LEU A 7 3.63 80.24 23.25
CA LEU A 7 3.41 79.38 24.42
C LEU A 7 2.33 78.28 24.34
N SER A 8 2.77 77.05 24.08
CA SER A 8 2.82 76.04 25.16
C SER A 8 3.84 74.93 24.85
N LEU A 9 4.88 74.90 25.70
CA LEU A 9 5.73 73.77 26.17
C LEU A 9 5.97 72.57 25.21
N LEU A 10 7.19 72.30 24.75
CA LEU A 10 8.39 71.81 25.46
C LEU A 10 8.24 70.43 26.12
N VAL A 11 9.35 69.69 26.03
CA VAL A 11 9.71 68.41 26.66
C VAL A 11 9.35 67.20 25.78
N SER A 12 10.25 66.34 25.30
CA SER A 12 11.70 66.26 25.07
C SER A 12 12.00 64.76 24.95
N LEU A 13 12.82 64.39 23.97
CA LEU A 13 13.82 63.30 23.99
C LEU A 13 13.41 61.90 24.51
N THR A 14 13.58 60.88 23.67
CA THR A 14 14.74 59.93 23.68
C THR A 14 14.44 58.83 22.66
N GLN A 15 15.06 58.81 21.48
CA GLN A 15 16.39 58.26 21.15
C GLN A 15 16.39 56.76 20.77
N LEU A 16 16.91 56.54 19.54
CA LEU A 16 17.73 55.41 19.06
C LEU A 16 17.08 54.01 19.01
N SER A 17 17.34 53.13 18.04
CA SER A 17 18.22 53.14 16.87
C SER A 17 17.91 51.92 15.99
N SER A 18 18.14 52.11 14.68
CA SER A 18 18.59 51.13 13.67
C SER A 18 18.45 49.62 13.94
N VAL A 19 17.75 48.88 13.06
CA VAL A 19 18.22 47.60 12.53
C VAL A 19 17.67 47.39 11.11
N LEU A 20 18.57 47.36 10.13
CA LEU A 20 18.39 46.62 8.87
C LEU A 20 18.58 45.14 9.21
N ALA A 21 17.56 44.32 8.96
CA ALA A 21 17.71 42.87 8.95
C ALA A 21 17.00 42.31 7.72
N SER A 22 17.82 41.94 6.74
CA SER A 22 17.52 40.98 5.69
C SER A 22 16.94 39.70 6.30
N THR A 23 16.01 39.05 5.61
CA THR A 23 15.98 37.59 5.30
C THR A 23 14.54 37.04 5.17
N LEU A 24 14.37 36.26 4.09
CA LEU A 24 13.64 34.99 4.00
C LEU A 24 12.11 34.97 4.18
N GLY A 25 11.49 34.22 3.28
CA GLY A 25 10.21 33.54 3.53
C GLY A 25 9.08 34.10 2.69
N ASP A 26 8.71 33.38 1.63
CA ASP A 26 7.45 32.64 1.66
C ASP A 26 7.40 31.69 0.47
N VAL A 27 7.80 30.44 0.75
CA VAL A 27 7.44 29.28 -0.07
C VAL A 27 5.98 29.03 0.22
N GLU A 28 5.12 29.40 -0.72
CA GLU A 28 3.68 29.21 -0.62
C GLU A 28 3.35 27.71 -0.69
N SER A 29 3.12 27.18 0.51
CA SER A 29 2.10 26.22 0.90
C SER A 29 1.61 25.22 -0.15
N ALA A 30 2.01 23.98 0.13
CA ALA A 30 1.34 22.75 -0.25
C ALA A 30 -0.18 22.82 -0.22
N SER A 31 -0.81 22.44 -1.34
CA SER A 31 -2.21 22.00 -1.33
C SER A 31 -2.59 21.18 -2.57
N ILE A 32 -2.04 19.98 -2.78
CA ILE A 32 -2.79 18.91 -3.49
C ILE A 32 -2.39 17.55 -2.88
N ILE A 33 -3.13 17.11 -1.87
CA ILE A 33 -3.28 15.69 -1.55
C ILE A 33 -4.76 15.39 -1.77
N GLN A 34 -5.09 14.86 -2.95
CA GLN A 34 -6.23 13.98 -3.13
C GLN A 34 -6.11 13.24 -4.47
N GLU A 35 -5.30 12.18 -4.51
CA GLU A 35 -5.60 11.01 -5.34
C GLU A 35 -5.29 9.76 -4.51
N ASP A 36 -6.31 9.29 -3.82
CA ASP A 36 -6.41 7.91 -3.38
C ASP A 36 -6.86 7.07 -4.57
N LEU A 37 -6.05 6.08 -4.94
CA LEU A 37 -6.46 4.75 -5.43
C LEU A 37 -5.19 3.92 -5.66
N SER A 38 -4.86 3.09 -4.66
CA SER A 38 -4.19 1.79 -4.77
C SER A 38 -3.22 1.57 -5.95
N PHE A 39 -1.93 1.55 -5.62
CA PHE A 39 -0.75 1.24 -6.47
C PHE A 39 -0.14 2.40 -7.29
N ARG A 40 0.36 3.45 -6.64
CA ARG A 40 1.57 4.12 -7.16
C ARG A 40 2.41 4.81 -6.08
N GLN A 41 3.54 4.18 -5.78
CA GLN A 41 4.82 4.89 -5.75
C GLN A 41 5.85 3.94 -6.35
N VAL A 42 6.07 4.09 -7.65
CA VAL A 42 7.20 3.52 -8.37
C VAL A 42 8.29 4.55 -8.20
N VAL A 43 9.39 4.20 -7.52
CA VAL A 43 10.52 5.13 -7.41
C VAL A 43 10.87 5.52 -8.85
N PRO A 44 10.89 6.83 -9.21
CA PRO A 44 11.59 7.24 -10.41
C PRO A 44 13.04 6.87 -10.16
N LEU A 45 13.45 5.72 -10.68
CA LEU A 45 14.84 5.49 -10.93
C LEU A 45 15.13 6.41 -12.10
N ASP A 46 15.48 7.66 -11.81
CA ASP A 46 16.41 8.33 -12.70
C ASP A 46 17.56 7.33 -12.85
N ASP A 47 17.82 6.87 -14.08
CA ASP A 47 18.66 5.69 -14.36
C ASP A 47 20.08 5.77 -13.74
N ASP A 48 20.48 6.96 -13.26
CA ASP A 48 21.75 7.26 -12.61
C ASP A 48 21.74 7.33 -11.06
N VAL A 49 20.58 7.24 -10.38
CA VAL A 49 20.52 7.38 -8.91
C VAL A 49 20.52 6.00 -8.23
N ASP A 50 21.57 5.73 -7.45
CA ASP A 50 21.63 4.55 -6.58
C ASP A 50 20.42 4.56 -5.63
N PRO A 51 19.53 3.54 -5.61
CA PRO A 51 18.39 3.50 -4.69
C PRO A 51 18.78 3.44 -3.21
N LEU A 52 20.06 3.33 -2.87
CA LEU A 52 20.58 3.58 -1.53
C LEU A 52 20.75 5.07 -1.20
N LEU A 53 20.89 5.95 -2.19
CA LEU A 53 20.86 7.39 -1.98
C LEU A 53 19.50 7.72 -1.37
N ASN A 54 19.53 8.26 -0.14
CA ASN A 54 18.34 8.56 0.65
C ASN A 54 17.54 7.33 1.10
N ALA A 55 18.18 6.17 1.31
CA ALA A 55 17.52 4.99 1.90
C ALA A 55 16.79 5.32 3.22
N ASP A 56 17.39 6.16 4.07
CA ASP A 56 16.78 6.63 5.33
C ASP A 56 15.48 7.41 5.09
N HIS A 57 15.44 8.24 4.06
CA HIS A 57 14.24 8.97 3.66
C HIS A 57 13.16 8.01 3.14
N HIS A 58 13.54 7.08 2.26
CA HIS A 58 12.63 6.05 1.74
C HIS A 58 12.07 5.18 2.86
N PHE A 59 12.89 4.81 3.85
CA PHE A 59 12.44 4.03 5.00
C PHE A 59 11.50 4.82 5.90
N SER A 60 11.75 6.11 6.12
CA SER A 60 10.86 7.00 6.87
C SER A 60 9.49 7.14 6.19
N LEU A 61 9.47 7.32 4.87
CA LEU A 61 8.24 7.33 4.07
C LEU A 61 7.51 6.00 4.11
N PHE A 62 8.25 4.88 4.01
CA PHE A 62 7.72 3.53 4.13
C PHE A 62 7.04 3.32 5.49
N LYS A 63 7.69 3.71 6.59
CA LYS A 63 7.13 3.60 7.94
C LYS A 63 5.83 4.39 8.06
N LYS A 64 5.81 5.63 7.56
CA LYS A 64 4.60 6.48 7.55
C LYS A 64 3.48 5.89 6.70
N LYS A 65 3.80 5.44 5.48
CA LYS A 65 2.81 4.92 4.51
C LYS A 65 2.12 3.65 4.97
N TYR A 66 2.86 2.75 5.61
CA TYR A 66 2.35 1.44 6.05
C TYR A 66 2.13 1.34 7.56
N GLY A 67 2.19 2.46 8.28
CA GLY A 67 1.99 2.49 9.73
C GLY A 67 2.94 1.58 10.51
N LYS A 68 4.21 1.51 10.08
CA LYS A 68 5.20 0.62 10.72
C LYS A 68 5.80 1.28 11.95
N THR A 69 5.78 0.54 13.04
CA THR A 69 6.43 0.88 14.31
C THR A 69 7.17 -0.35 14.82
N TYR A 70 8.38 -0.16 15.30
CA TYR A 70 9.22 -1.23 15.85
C TYR A 70 9.48 -0.97 17.34
N SER A 71 9.66 -2.05 18.10
CA SER A 71 9.61 -1.96 19.57
C SER A 71 10.90 -1.41 20.17
N THR A 72 12.03 -1.65 19.51
CA THR A 72 13.36 -1.22 19.95
C THR A 72 14.14 -0.61 18.79
N GLN A 73 15.18 0.17 19.12
CA GLN A 73 16.07 0.75 18.11
C GLN A 73 16.80 -0.35 17.34
N GLU A 74 17.20 -1.43 18.02
CA GLU A 74 17.85 -2.58 17.38
C GLU A 74 16.93 -3.24 16.35
N GLU A 75 15.63 -3.30 16.62
CA GLU A 75 14.65 -3.79 15.65
C GLU A 75 14.49 -2.81 14.47
N ASP A 76 14.42 -1.50 14.71
CA ASP A 76 14.34 -0.48 13.64
C ASP A 76 15.57 -0.55 12.71
N ASP A 77 16.78 -0.64 13.28
CA ASP A 77 18.04 -0.77 12.53
C ASP A 77 18.10 -2.08 11.74
N TYR A 78 17.67 -3.19 12.34
CA TYR A 78 17.57 -4.47 11.66
C TYR A 78 16.58 -4.40 10.48
N ARG A 79 15.39 -3.84 10.70
CA ARG A 79 14.35 -3.70 9.65
C ARG A 79 14.80 -2.77 8.54
N PHE A 80 15.54 -1.71 8.87
CA PHE A 80 16.17 -0.85 7.88
C PHE A 80 17.22 -1.59 7.04
N SER A 81 18.02 -2.48 7.65
CA SER A 81 18.98 -3.31 6.90
C SER A 81 18.29 -4.25 5.91
N VAL A 82 17.17 -4.88 6.31
CA VAL A 82 16.34 -5.74 5.45
C VAL A 82 15.69 -4.93 4.34
N PHE A 83 15.20 -3.74 4.65
CA PHE A 83 14.60 -2.81 3.70
C PHE A 83 15.58 -2.45 2.57
N LYS A 84 16.83 -2.09 2.90
CA LYS A 84 17.88 -1.81 1.90
C LYS A 84 18.16 -3.03 1.01
N ALA A 85 18.26 -4.22 1.60
CA ALA A 85 18.47 -5.45 0.84
C ALA A 85 17.31 -5.72 -0.14
N ASN A 86 16.07 -5.45 0.28
CA ASN A 86 14.89 -5.60 -0.57
C ASN A 86 14.78 -4.53 -1.66
N LEU A 87 15.25 -3.30 -1.44
CA LEU A 87 15.36 -2.28 -2.48
C LEU A 87 16.32 -2.72 -3.61
N HIS A 88 17.49 -3.26 -3.26
CA HIS A 88 18.40 -3.83 -4.26
C HIS A 88 17.77 -4.98 -5.04
N ARG A 89 17.01 -5.84 -4.34
CA ARG A 89 16.28 -6.93 -4.98
C ARG A 89 15.24 -6.41 -5.97
N ALA A 90 14.48 -5.38 -5.59
CA ALA A 90 13.49 -4.74 -6.45
C ALA A 90 14.16 -4.12 -7.71
N LYS A 91 15.26 -3.38 -7.55
CA LYS A 91 16.04 -2.84 -8.69
C LYS A 91 16.48 -3.95 -9.64
N ARG A 92 17.04 -5.05 -9.10
CA ARG A 92 17.48 -6.19 -9.91
C ARG A 92 16.33 -6.82 -10.67
N HIS A 93 15.19 -7.02 -10.02
CA HIS A 93 14.02 -7.60 -10.68
C HIS A 93 13.45 -6.67 -11.77
N GLN A 94 13.45 -5.36 -11.54
CA GLN A 94 13.03 -4.38 -12.55
C GLN A 94 13.85 -4.46 -13.85
N LEU A 95 15.16 -4.72 -13.72
CA LEU A 95 16.04 -4.90 -14.89
C LEU A 95 15.80 -6.23 -15.62
N LEU A 96 15.33 -7.26 -14.91
CA LEU A 96 15.07 -8.60 -15.47
C LEU A 96 13.69 -8.71 -16.12
N ASP A 97 12.70 -7.97 -15.60
CA ASP A 97 11.34 -7.95 -16.12
C ASP A 97 10.87 -6.50 -16.31
N PRO A 98 11.14 -5.89 -17.48
CA PRO A 98 10.68 -4.55 -17.79
C PRO A 98 9.16 -4.44 -17.95
N SER A 99 8.44 -5.57 -18.07
CA SER A 99 6.98 -5.57 -18.19
C SER A 99 6.27 -5.43 -16.84
N ALA A 100 6.98 -5.73 -15.76
CA ALA A 100 6.52 -5.55 -14.40
C ALA A 100 7.11 -4.29 -13.77
N VAL A 101 6.46 -3.84 -12.70
CA VAL A 101 6.94 -2.72 -11.88
C VAL A 101 7.30 -3.23 -10.49
N HIS A 102 8.57 -3.11 -10.13
CA HIS A 102 9.11 -3.52 -8.84
C HIS A 102 9.41 -2.30 -7.96
N GLY A 103 8.98 -2.33 -6.70
CA GLY A 103 9.16 -1.20 -5.79
C GLY A 103 8.90 -1.54 -4.32
N ILE A 104 8.76 -0.49 -3.51
CA ILE A 104 8.47 -0.62 -2.08
C ILE A 104 7.03 -1.09 -1.89
N THR A 105 6.84 -2.12 -1.07
CA THR A 105 5.53 -2.69 -0.70
C THR A 105 5.40 -2.81 0.82
N LYS A 106 4.21 -3.19 1.33
CA LYS A 106 3.98 -3.42 2.77
C LYS A 106 4.89 -4.49 3.40
N PHE A 107 5.60 -5.25 2.58
CA PHE A 107 6.48 -6.36 2.95
C PHE A 107 7.97 -6.05 2.77
N SER A 108 8.33 -4.82 2.38
CA SER A 108 9.73 -4.45 2.11
C SER A 108 10.65 -4.54 3.33
N ASP A 109 10.12 -4.65 4.56
CA ASP A 109 10.86 -4.84 5.81
C ASP A 109 10.99 -6.31 6.25
N LEU A 110 10.53 -7.27 5.42
CA LEU A 110 10.56 -8.70 5.74
C LEU A 110 11.65 -9.42 4.94
N THR A 111 12.35 -10.31 5.63
CA THR A 111 13.20 -11.31 4.96
C THR A 111 12.34 -12.34 4.21
N PRO A 112 12.91 -13.08 3.25
CA PRO A 112 12.15 -14.14 2.56
C PRO A 112 11.54 -15.17 3.50
N SER A 113 12.27 -15.54 4.57
CA SER A 113 11.79 -16.48 5.58
C SER A 113 10.64 -15.90 6.40
N GLU A 114 10.75 -14.65 6.86
CA GLU A 114 9.67 -13.97 7.58
C GLU A 114 8.44 -13.76 6.71
N PHE A 115 8.63 -13.40 5.43
CA PHE A 115 7.54 -13.26 4.47
C PHE A 115 6.79 -14.58 4.29
N GLN A 116 7.53 -15.68 4.08
CA GLN A 116 6.95 -17.03 3.98
C GLN A 116 6.23 -17.44 5.26
N GLN A 117 6.80 -17.16 6.43
CA GLN A 117 6.19 -17.52 7.70
C GLN A 117 4.93 -16.68 7.96
N ARG A 118 4.96 -15.38 7.71
CA ARG A 118 3.87 -14.44 8.02
C ARG A 118 2.66 -14.63 7.11
N LEU A 119 2.90 -14.83 5.82
CA LEU A 119 1.85 -15.19 4.85
C LEU A 119 1.59 -16.70 4.80
N HIS A 120 2.33 -17.47 5.61
CA HIS A 120 2.29 -18.93 5.65
C HIS A 120 2.34 -19.59 4.27
N LEU A 121 3.16 -19.01 3.40
CA LEU A 121 3.49 -19.51 2.08
C LEU A 121 4.44 -20.70 2.25
N GLY A 122 3.86 -21.87 2.43
CA GLY A 122 4.60 -23.12 2.61
C GLY A 122 3.69 -24.31 2.38
N HIS A 123 4.12 -25.21 1.51
CA HIS A 123 3.48 -26.51 1.34
C HIS A 123 3.71 -27.32 2.61
N HIS A 124 2.74 -27.37 3.51
CA HIS A 124 2.66 -28.57 4.33
C HIS A 124 2.44 -29.72 3.36
N LYS A 125 3.42 -30.62 3.27
CA LYS A 125 3.30 -31.96 2.67
C LYS A 125 2.27 -32.83 3.42
N GLN A 126 1.26 -32.22 4.03
CA GLN A 126 0.03 -32.90 4.27
C GLN A 126 -0.50 -33.24 2.89
N LYS A 127 -0.34 -34.51 2.51
CA LYS A 127 -1.25 -35.20 1.61
C LYS A 127 -2.66 -35.13 2.22
N ARG A 128 -3.22 -33.93 2.35
CA ARG A 128 -4.64 -33.73 2.58
C ARG A 128 -5.27 -34.05 1.24
N ARG A 129 -5.44 -35.34 0.99
CA ARG A 129 -6.64 -35.75 0.27
C ARG A 129 -7.75 -35.03 1.02
N LEU A 130 -8.35 -34.04 0.38
CA LEU A 130 -9.71 -33.67 0.73
C LEU A 130 -10.43 -35.01 0.68
N SER A 131 -10.75 -35.55 1.85
CA SER A 131 -11.61 -36.71 1.94
C SER A 131 -12.94 -36.18 1.46
N VAL A 132 -13.13 -36.22 0.14
CA VAL A 132 -14.44 -36.06 -0.48
C VAL A 132 -15.17 -37.34 -0.09
N SER A 133 -15.63 -37.37 1.15
CA SER A 133 -16.63 -38.32 1.61
C SER A 133 -17.94 -37.81 1.04
N ALA A 134 -18.66 -38.70 0.36
CA ALA A 134 -19.72 -38.43 -0.62
C ALA A 134 -19.18 -38.18 -2.02
N GLU A 135 -19.52 -39.11 -2.93
CA GLU A 135 -19.50 -38.98 -4.39
C GLU A 135 -19.45 -37.51 -4.82
N PRO A 136 -18.38 -37.05 -5.50
CA PRO A 136 -18.36 -35.69 -6.02
C PRO A 136 -19.61 -35.53 -6.89
N ASN A 137 -20.46 -34.54 -6.61
CA ASN A 137 -21.37 -34.07 -7.63
C ASN A 137 -20.49 -33.59 -8.79
N GLU A 138 -20.24 -34.48 -9.75
CA GLU A 138 -19.36 -34.22 -10.87
C GLU A 138 -20.05 -33.16 -11.71
N ALA A 139 -19.62 -31.91 -11.52
CA ALA A 139 -20.09 -30.83 -12.36
C ALA A 139 -19.77 -31.20 -13.82
N PRO A 140 -20.74 -31.12 -14.73
CA PRO A 140 -20.49 -31.47 -16.12
C PRO A 140 -19.38 -30.56 -16.67
N ILE A 141 -18.47 -31.12 -17.45
CA ILE A 141 -17.46 -30.34 -18.16
C ILE A 141 -18.18 -29.38 -19.10
N LEU A 142 -18.02 -28.08 -18.87
CA LEU A 142 -18.62 -27.05 -19.71
C LEU A 142 -17.94 -27.01 -21.09
N PRO A 143 -18.70 -26.78 -22.18
CA PRO A 143 -18.13 -26.69 -23.51
C PRO A 143 -17.21 -25.47 -23.63
N THR A 144 -16.02 -25.66 -24.20
CA THR A 144 -14.99 -24.62 -24.38
C THR A 144 -14.86 -24.11 -25.81
N ARG A 145 -15.77 -24.52 -26.70
CA ARG A 145 -15.72 -24.26 -28.14
C ARG A 145 -15.99 -22.80 -28.55
N ASP A 146 -16.76 -22.07 -27.74
CA ASP A 146 -17.24 -20.71 -28.03
C ASP A 146 -16.70 -19.67 -27.03
N LEU A 147 -15.50 -19.91 -26.50
CA LEU A 147 -14.86 -18.94 -25.60
C LEU A 147 -14.39 -17.71 -26.38
N PRO A 148 -14.40 -16.52 -25.75
CA PRO A 148 -13.80 -15.33 -26.32
C PRO A 148 -12.37 -15.60 -26.80
N SER A 149 -11.97 -14.98 -27.91
CA SER A 149 -10.62 -15.12 -28.45
C SER A 149 -9.56 -14.75 -27.38
N PRO A 150 -8.44 -15.49 -27.28
CA PRO A 150 -7.34 -15.11 -26.40
C PRO A 150 -6.96 -13.64 -26.64
N GLY A 151 -7.00 -12.82 -25.58
CA GLY A 151 -6.72 -11.39 -25.67
C GLY A 151 -7.95 -10.47 -25.61
N SER A 152 -9.18 -10.99 -25.57
CA SER A 152 -10.31 -10.18 -25.11
C SER A 152 -10.09 -9.82 -23.64
N ALA A 153 -9.90 -8.53 -23.35
CA ALA A 153 -9.74 -8.05 -21.98
C ALA A 153 -11.04 -8.28 -21.20
N LEU A 154 -11.09 -9.35 -20.41
CA LEU A 154 -12.19 -9.62 -19.49
C LEU A 154 -11.79 -9.14 -18.10
N ASP A 155 -12.50 -8.13 -17.61
CA ASP A 155 -12.29 -7.57 -16.28
C ASP A 155 -13.64 -7.39 -15.57
N TYR A 156 -14.00 -8.37 -14.72
CA TYR A 156 -15.25 -8.35 -13.95
C TYR A 156 -15.39 -7.12 -13.04
N ARG A 157 -14.29 -6.42 -12.70
CA ARG A 157 -14.37 -5.17 -11.93
C ARG A 157 -15.11 -4.09 -12.70
N GLN A 158 -14.96 -4.05 -14.03
CA GLN A 158 -15.64 -3.08 -14.90
C GLN A 158 -17.16 -3.27 -14.91
N TRP A 159 -17.63 -4.46 -14.50
CA TRP A 159 -19.05 -4.78 -14.43
C TRP A 159 -19.64 -4.52 -13.05
N GLY A 160 -18.83 -4.04 -12.09
CA GLY A 160 -19.30 -3.75 -10.73
C GLY A 160 -19.67 -5.00 -9.92
N VAL A 161 -19.15 -6.17 -10.28
CA VAL A 161 -19.44 -7.46 -9.61
C VAL A 161 -18.31 -7.95 -8.71
N VAL A 162 -17.33 -7.10 -8.41
CA VAL A 162 -16.16 -7.44 -7.60
C VAL A 162 -16.08 -6.49 -6.41
N THR A 163 -16.00 -7.03 -5.20
CA THR A 163 -15.84 -6.25 -3.97
C THR A 163 -14.46 -5.59 -3.88
N PRO A 164 -14.27 -4.57 -3.02
CA PRO A 164 -12.95 -4.01 -2.75
C PRO A 164 -11.95 -5.07 -2.28
N VAL A 165 -10.66 -4.83 -2.56
CA VAL A 165 -9.58 -5.73 -2.13
C VAL A 165 -9.57 -5.87 -0.61
N LYS A 166 -9.48 -7.12 -0.13
CA LYS A 166 -9.46 -7.46 1.30
C LYS A 166 -8.05 -7.89 1.75
N ASP A 167 -7.81 -7.92 3.07
CA ASP A 167 -6.53 -8.35 3.66
C ASP A 167 -6.73 -9.59 4.55
N GLU A 168 -6.11 -10.71 4.18
CA GLU A 168 -6.18 -11.96 4.95
C GLU A 168 -5.30 -11.97 6.20
N GLY A 169 -4.43 -10.96 6.36
CA GLY A 169 -3.49 -10.86 7.46
C GLY A 169 -2.57 -12.09 7.53
N SER A 170 -2.51 -12.70 8.71
CA SER A 170 -1.66 -13.88 8.98
C SER A 170 -2.48 -15.15 9.24
N CYS A 171 -3.73 -15.22 8.78
CA CYS A 171 -4.66 -16.31 9.15
C CYS A 171 -4.54 -17.57 8.24
N ARG A 172 -3.80 -17.52 7.12
CA ARG A 172 -3.78 -18.58 6.08
C ARG A 172 -5.14 -18.86 5.44
N SER A 173 -6.01 -17.86 5.42
CA SER A 173 -7.39 -18.00 5.01
C SER A 173 -7.62 -17.67 3.53
N SER A 174 -6.58 -17.55 2.70
CA SER A 174 -6.69 -17.30 1.25
C SER A 174 -7.69 -18.20 0.53
N TRP A 175 -7.87 -19.46 0.97
CA TRP A 175 -8.89 -20.36 0.43
C TRP A 175 -10.33 -19.85 0.68
N ALA A 176 -10.58 -19.23 1.83
CA ALA A 176 -11.87 -18.62 2.18
C ALA A 176 -12.08 -17.30 1.41
N PHE A 177 -11.05 -16.46 1.31
CA PHE A 177 -11.09 -15.24 0.48
C PHE A 177 -11.32 -15.54 -1.01
N SER A 178 -10.66 -16.55 -1.55
CA SER A 178 -10.85 -16.99 -2.93
C SER A 178 -12.27 -17.52 -3.15
N SER A 179 -12.78 -18.34 -2.23
CA SER A 179 -14.14 -18.91 -2.33
C SER A 179 -15.23 -17.84 -2.23
N THR A 180 -15.13 -16.94 -1.25
CA THR A 180 -16.09 -15.85 -1.08
C THR A 180 -16.07 -14.91 -2.28
N GLY A 181 -14.91 -14.46 -2.75
CA GLY A 181 -14.84 -13.55 -3.92
C GLY A 181 -15.49 -14.13 -5.18
N ALA A 182 -15.36 -15.44 -5.42
CA ALA A 182 -16.04 -16.10 -6.53
C ALA A 182 -17.58 -16.15 -6.34
N VAL A 183 -18.04 -16.45 -5.12
CA VAL A 183 -19.48 -16.51 -4.79
C VAL A 183 -20.12 -15.13 -4.81
N GLU A 184 -19.43 -14.10 -4.32
CA GLU A 184 -19.86 -12.69 -4.37
C GLU A 184 -20.11 -12.26 -5.83
N ALA A 185 -19.15 -12.53 -6.73
CA ALA A 185 -19.29 -12.20 -8.14
C ALA A 185 -20.42 -12.98 -8.82
N ALA A 186 -20.55 -14.28 -8.53
CA ALA A 186 -21.64 -15.09 -9.05
C ALA A 186 -23.01 -14.60 -8.58
N ASN A 187 -23.14 -14.20 -7.31
CA ASN A 187 -24.35 -13.62 -6.76
C ASN A 187 -24.70 -12.31 -7.45
N ALA A 188 -23.73 -11.41 -7.61
CA ALA A 188 -23.95 -10.12 -8.26
C ALA A 188 -24.37 -10.29 -9.73
N LEU A 189 -23.80 -11.26 -10.45
CA LEU A 189 -24.21 -11.58 -11.83
C LEU A 189 -25.63 -12.14 -11.91
N ALA A 190 -26.05 -12.95 -10.93
CA ALA A 190 -27.35 -13.62 -10.95
C ALA A 190 -28.49 -12.73 -10.43
N SER A 191 -28.22 -11.93 -9.39
CA SER A 191 -29.23 -11.14 -8.68
C SER A 191 -29.18 -9.64 -8.99
N GLY A 192 -28.04 -9.14 -9.48
CA GLY A 192 -27.75 -7.71 -9.55
C GLY A 192 -27.21 -7.10 -8.26
N ASP A 193 -27.18 -7.87 -7.16
CA ASP A 193 -26.77 -7.36 -5.85
C ASP A 193 -25.34 -7.79 -5.48
N LEU A 194 -24.43 -6.83 -5.39
CA LEU A 194 -23.08 -7.05 -4.87
C LEU A 194 -23.08 -6.95 -3.34
N VAL A 195 -22.83 -8.08 -2.68
CA VAL A 195 -22.73 -8.18 -1.22
C VAL A 195 -21.33 -8.62 -0.82
N SER A 196 -20.80 -8.05 0.27
CA SER A 196 -19.57 -8.54 0.89
C SER A 196 -19.91 -9.67 1.86
N LEU A 197 -19.51 -10.89 1.53
CA LEU A 197 -19.72 -12.09 2.33
C LEU A 197 -18.64 -12.22 3.43
N SER A 198 -18.91 -13.08 4.42
CA SER A 198 -18.03 -13.33 5.56
C SER A 198 -17.06 -14.47 5.30
N GLU A 199 -15.78 -14.16 5.10
CA GLU A 199 -14.71 -15.17 5.07
C GLU A 199 -14.61 -15.91 6.40
N GLN A 200 -14.83 -15.20 7.51
CA GLN A 200 -14.73 -15.76 8.85
C GLN A 200 -15.73 -16.89 9.06
N GLN A 201 -16.93 -16.80 8.49
CA GLN A 201 -17.90 -17.88 8.55
C GLN A 201 -17.37 -19.16 7.90
N LEU A 202 -16.67 -19.07 6.76
CA LEU A 202 -16.04 -20.24 6.15
C LEU A 202 -14.94 -20.79 7.04
N VAL A 203 -14.06 -19.94 7.57
CA VAL A 203 -12.98 -20.33 8.48
C VAL A 203 -13.51 -21.07 9.70
N ASP A 204 -14.61 -20.59 10.29
CA ASP A 204 -15.17 -21.11 11.53
C ASP A 204 -16.06 -22.33 11.35
N CYS A 205 -16.62 -22.57 10.15
CA CYS A 205 -17.64 -23.61 9.94
C CYS A 205 -17.24 -24.69 8.95
N VAL A 206 -16.27 -24.45 8.05
CA VAL A 206 -15.82 -25.45 7.08
C VAL A 206 -14.84 -26.38 7.78
N HIS A 207 -15.37 -27.49 8.27
CA HIS A 207 -14.60 -28.55 8.90
C HIS A 207 -14.60 -29.80 8.03
N LYS A 208 -13.62 -30.68 8.26
CA LYS A 208 -13.67 -32.01 7.67
C LYS A 208 -14.85 -32.75 8.30
N VAL A 209 -15.79 -33.16 7.46
CA VAL A 209 -16.73 -34.23 7.78
C VAL A 209 -15.99 -35.56 7.67
#